data_AF-A0A3D5FTI1-F1
#
_entry.id   AF-A0A3D5FTI1-F1
#
_cell.length_a   1.000
_cell.length_b   1.000
_cell.length_c   1.000
_cell.angle_alpha   90.00
_cell.angle_beta   90.00
_cell.angle_gamma   90.00
#
_symmetry.space_group_name_H-M   'P 1'
#
loop_
_entity.id
_entity.type
_entity.pdbx_description
1 polymer ?
#
loop_
_entity_poly.entity_id
_entity_poly.type
_entity_poly.pdbx_seq_one_letter_code
_entity_poly.pdbx_strand_id
1 'polypeptide(L)' 'GLVIGAEGSGLRRLVREGCDFVARLPMARPEAGSFNASVAAGIVLYEIFRQRQARGDST' A
#
# COMPACT_ATOMS: atom_id res chain seq x y z
N GLY A 1 -6.68 -6.49 -6.27
CA GLY A 1 -6.77 -5.02 -6.40
C GLY A 1 -5.96 -4.36 -5.29
N LEU A 2 -5.71 -3.05 -5.36
CA LEU A 2 -5.06 -2.32 -4.27
C LEU A 2 -6.13 -1.74 -3.34
N VAL A 3 -5.99 -1.96 -2.03
CA VAL A 3 -6.87 -1.38 -1.01
C VAL A 3 -6.03 -0.53 -0.06
N ILE A 4 -6.44 0.71 0.15
CA ILE A 4 -5.80 1.66 1.07
C ILE A 4 -6.80 2.01 2.17
N GLY A 5 -6.33 2.00 3.42
CA GLY A 5 -7.15 2.37 4.57
C GLY A 5 -7.47 3.87 4.59
N ALA A 6 -8.49 4.24 5.34
CA ALA A 6 -8.80 5.65 5.58
C ALA A 6 -7.71 6.28 6.47
N GLU A 7 -7.53 7.59 6.35
CA GLU A 7 -6.62 8.31 7.23
C GLU A 7 -7.07 8.21 8.69
N GLY A 8 -6.10 8.06 9.59
CA GLY A 8 -6.32 7.86 11.03
C GLY A 8 -6.82 6.45 11.39
N SER A 9 -7.98 6.04 10.87
CA SER A 9 -8.63 4.76 11.22
C SER A 9 -8.07 3.54 10.48
N GLY A 10 -7.33 3.76 9.39
CA GLY A 10 -6.69 2.71 8.62
C GLY A 10 -7.67 1.75 7.94
N LEU A 11 -7.25 0.50 7.76
CA LEU A 11 -8.08 -0.57 7.20
C LEU A 11 -9.04 -1.10 8.27
N ARG A 12 -10.34 -1.09 7.98
CA ARG A 12 -11.34 -1.77 8.81
C ARG A 12 -11.04 -3.27 8.88
N ARG A 13 -11.29 -3.88 10.03
CA ARG A 13 -10.99 -5.29 10.30
C ARG A 13 -11.49 -6.25 9.21
N LEU A 14 -12.78 -6.19 8.87
CA LEU A 14 -13.37 -7.07 7.86
C LEU A 14 -12.77 -6.86 6.46
N VAL A 15 -12.39 -5.62 6.12
CA VAL A 15 -11.71 -5.32 4.85
C VAL A 15 -10.32 -5.95 4.84
N ARG A 16 -9.59 -5.86 5.96
CA ARG A 16 -8.28 -6.50 6.12
C ARG A 16 -8.35 -8.03 6.03
N GLU A 17 -9.37 -8.65 6.63
CA GLU A 17 -9.57 -10.11 6.58
C GLU A 17 -9.89 -10.61 5.16
N GLY A 18 -10.46 -9.76 4.31
CA GLY A 18 -10.71 -10.06 2.88
C GLY A 18 -9.52 -9.80 1.95
N CYS A 19 -8.39 -9.31 2.45
CA CYS A 19 -7.18 -9.10 1.63
C CYS A 19 -6.34 -10.38 1.57
N ASP A 20 -5.84 -10.73 0.38
CA ASP A 20 -4.94 -11.88 0.18
C ASP A 20 -3.66 -11.77 1.02
N PHE A 21 -3.14 -10.55 1.14
CA PHE A 21 -2.04 -10.20 2.02
C PHE A 21 -2.12 -8.73 2.41
N VAL A 22 -1.38 -8.36 3.47
CA VAL A 22 -1.27 -6.98 3.93
C VAL A 22 0.19 -6.55 3.93
N ALA A 23 0.45 -5.38 3.35
CA ALA A 23 1.77 -4.76 3.33
C ALA A 23 1.76 -3.41 4.08
N ARG A 24 2.94 -2.95 4.49
CA ARG A 24 3.17 -1.63 5.07
C ARG A 24 4.39 -0.99 4.42
N LEU A 25 4.35 0.32 4.22
CA LEU A 25 5.54 1.08 3.83
C LEU A 25 6.45 1.21 5.06
N PRO A 26 7.70 0.72 5.01
CA PRO A 26 8.63 0.90 6.10
C PRO A 26 8.95 2.39 6.24
N MET A 27 8.96 2.89 7.48
CA MET A 27 9.40 4.24 7.78
C MET A 27 10.70 4.19 8.60
N ALA A 28 11.63 5.08 8.27
CA ALA A 28 12.90 5.18 8.99
C ALA A 28 12.73 5.59 10.46
N ARG A 29 11.68 6.36 10.77
CA ARG A 29 11.32 6.81 12.12
C ARG A 29 9.88 6.43 12.44
N PRO A 30 9.63 5.40 13.26
CA PRO A 30 8.28 4.98 13.64
C PRO A 30 7.45 6.10 14.27
N GLU A 31 8.08 7.02 15.00
CA GLU A 31 7.44 8.14 15.68
C GLU A 31 6.90 9.23 14.74
N ALA A 32 7.30 9.24 13.47
CA ALA A 32 6.81 10.21 12.47
C ALA A 32 5.38 9.89 11.95
N GLY A 33 4.74 8.85 12.48
CA GLY A 33 3.37 8.47 12.14
C GLY A 33 3.29 7.62 10.87
N SER A 34 2.49 8.07 9.90
CA SER A 34 2.33 7.40 8.61
C SER A 34 2.24 8.43 7.49
N PHE A 35 2.57 8.02 6.27
CA PHE A 35 2.27 8.83 5.09
C PHE A 35 0.76 9.06 4.93
N ASN A 36 0.42 10.16 4.27
CA ASN A 36 -0.94 10.41 3.77
C ASN A 36 -1.39 9.26 2.84
N ALA A 37 -2.71 8.96 2.82
CA ALA A 37 -3.24 7.85 2.04
C ALA A 37 -2.93 7.96 0.53
N SER A 38 -2.97 9.16 -0.04
CA SER A 38 -2.67 9.41 -1.45
C SER A 38 -1.18 9.19 -1.79
N VAL A 39 -0.29 9.62 -0.90
CA VAL A 39 1.17 9.41 -1.04
C VAL A 39 1.50 7.94 -0.93
N ALA A 40 0.93 7.23 0.05
CA ALA A 40 1.11 5.79 0.20
C ALA A 40 0.60 5.03 -1.04
N ALA A 41 -0.57 5.41 -1.56
CA ALA A 41 -1.12 4.83 -2.78
C ALA A 41 -0.19 5.04 -3.99
N GLY A 42 0.33 6.26 -4.18
CA GLY A 42 1.25 6.57 -5.27
C GLY A 42 2.53 5.73 -5.24
N ILE A 43 3.15 5.60 -4.06
CA ILE A 43 4.36 4.76 -3.87
C ILE A 43 4.06 3.29 -4.21
N VAL A 44 2.94 2.76 -3.70
CA VAL A 44 2.58 1.35 -3.92
C VAL A 44 2.20 1.06 -5.37
N LEU A 45 1.49 1.97 -6.04
CA LEU A 45 1.16 1.84 -7.45
C LEU A 45 2.42 1.84 -8.33
N TYR A 46 3.39 2.70 -8.02
CA TYR A 46 4.68 2.69 -8.71
C TYR A 46 5.43 1.38 -8.50
N GLU A 47 5.43 0.83 -7.27
CA GLU A 47 6.06 -0.47 -7.00
C GLU A 47 5.39 -1.60 -7.79
N ILE A 48 4.06 -1.63 -7.85
CA ILE A 48 3.30 -2.59 -8.65
C ILE A 48 3.71 -2.47 -10.12
N PHE A 49 3.77 -1.24 -10.65
CA PHE A 49 4.19 -1.01 -12.03
C PHE A 49 5.61 -1.52 -12.27
N ARG A 50 6.57 -1.17 -11.41
CA ARG A 50 7.97 -1.59 -11.51
C ARG A 50 8.12 -3.11 -11.50
N GLN A 51 7.40 -3.80 -10.61
CA GLN A 51 7.44 -5.27 -10.53
C GLN A 51 6.83 -5.94 -11.75
N ARG A 52 5.74 -5.40 -12.30
CA ARG A 52 5.13 -5.91 -13.54
C ARG A 52 6.08 -5.75 -14.73
N GLN A 53 6.69 -4.58 -14.87
CA GLN A 53 7.69 -4.33 -15.91
C GLN A 53 8.89 -5.28 -15.78
N ALA A 54 9.40 -5.50 -14.56
CA ALA A 54 10.51 -6.44 -14.32
C ALA A 54 10.15 -7.90 -14.63
N ARG A 55 8.87 -8.28 -14.53
CA ARG A 55 8.36 -9.62 -14.89
C ARG A 55 8.14 -9.79 -16.40
N GLY A 56 8.34 -8.74 -17.20
CA GLY A 56 8.02 -8.74 -18.63
C GLY A 56 6.53 -8.64 -18.92
N ASP A 57 5.71 -8.32 -17.92
CA ASP A 57 4.27 -8.12 -18.08
C ASP A 57 4.05 -6.80 -18.85
N SER A 58 4.06 -6.91 -20.17
CA SER A 58 3.59 -5.85 -21.07
C SER A 58 2.06 -5.84 -20.96
N THR A 59 1.51 -4.93 -20.16
CA THR A 59 0.07 -4.62 -20.23
C THR A 59 -0.16 -3.63 -21.35
#